data_AF-A0A842SKK8-F1
#
_entry.id   AF-A0A842SKK8-F1
#
_cell.length_a   1.000
_cell.length_b   1.000
_cell.length_c   1.000
_cell.angle_alpha   90.00
_cell.angle_beta   90.00
_cell.angle_gamma   90.00
#
_symmetry.space_group_name_H-M   'P 1'
#
loop_
_entity.id
_entity.type
_entity.pdbx_description
1 polymer ?
#
loop_
_entity_poly.entity_id
_entity_poly.type
_entity_poly.pdbx_seq_one_letter_code
_entity_poly.pdbx_strand_id
1 'polypeptide(L)'
;MKKRILVAIFILLVILFPSVYIYFTVISPSFLVKKPVIEKPALTQEINEQTIVYIANEIGSYKLHKDPISGEIPEIEFFIEDTKETYSILIIDNKPQVEKKEAIQPDIRMIGKEHIILQILNSENVEKEIVTNANEGKIRVEVLNDQKILALKGYKSIYDQLSKGNNSVTGQGISKINPMEITGISRMFFLLVLFLILELSFFYESL
;
A
#
# COMPACT_ATOMS: atom_id res chain seq x y z
N MET A 1 10.34 -45.18 -4.00
CA MET A 1 10.43 -43.91 -4.73
C MET A 1 9.10 -43.12 -4.78
N LYS A 2 8.00 -43.69 -5.30
CA LYS A 2 6.70 -42.99 -5.41
C LYS A 2 6.14 -42.42 -4.08
N LYS A 3 6.26 -43.16 -2.98
CA LYS A 3 5.80 -42.70 -1.65
C LYS A 3 6.56 -41.47 -1.11
N ARG A 4 7.88 -41.40 -1.33
CA ARG A 4 8.72 -40.27 -0.90
C ARG A 4 8.40 -38.97 -1.67
N ILE A 5 8.14 -39.10 -2.97
CA ILE A 5 7.69 -37.97 -3.81
C ILE A 5 6.33 -37.44 -3.34
N LEU A 6 5.40 -38.34 -3.01
CA LEU A 6 4.05 -37.95 -2.55
C LEU A 6 4.08 -37.19 -1.22
N VAL A 7 4.92 -37.62 -0.28
CA VAL A 7 5.12 -36.93 1.01
C VAL A 7 5.74 -35.54 0.81
N ALA A 8 6.76 -35.43 -0.05
CA ALA A 8 7.39 -34.13 -0.34
C ALA A 8 6.40 -33.13 -0.97
N ILE A 9 5.55 -33.59 -1.91
CA ILE A 9 4.49 -32.77 -2.51
C ILE A 9 3.46 -32.35 -1.45
N PHE A 10 3.09 -33.25 -0.54
CA PHE A 10 2.16 -32.94 0.54
C PHE A 10 2.71 -31.87 1.49
N ILE A 11 3.97 -32.01 1.93
CA ILE A 11 4.64 -31.01 2.78
C ILE A 11 4.70 -29.66 2.05
N LEU A 12 5.09 -29.65 0.77
CA LEU A 12 5.10 -28.44 -0.04
C LEU A 12 3.71 -27.77 -0.05
N LEU A 13 2.64 -28.52 -0.31
CA LEU A 13 1.28 -27.97 -0.35
C LEU A 13 0.83 -27.42 1.02
N VAL A 14 1.14 -28.11 2.12
CA VAL A 14 0.84 -27.67 3.49
C VAL A 14 1.55 -26.36 3.83
N ILE A 15 2.69 -26.07 3.21
CA ILE A 15 3.43 -24.81 3.39
C ILE A 15 2.93 -23.73 2.44
N LEU A 16 2.69 -24.08 1.18
CA LEU A 16 2.34 -23.15 0.12
C LEU A 16 0.92 -22.60 0.32
N PHE A 17 -0.02 -23.44 0.75
CA PHE A 17 -1.42 -23.04 0.89
C PHE A 17 -1.63 -21.97 1.99
N PRO A 18 -1.09 -22.10 3.22
CA PRO A 18 -1.15 -21.05 4.22
C PRO A 18 -0.37 -19.80 3.82
N SER A 19 0.80 -19.97 3.17
CA SER A 19 1.62 -18.82 2.74
C SER A 19 0.88 -17.98 1.70
N VAL A 20 0.25 -18.64 0.72
CA VAL A 20 -0.59 -18.00 -0.29
C VAL A 20 -1.83 -17.39 0.36
N TYR A 21 -2.49 -18.11 1.26
CA TYR A 21 -3.66 -17.60 1.98
C TYR A 21 -3.33 -16.35 2.79
N ILE A 22 -2.27 -16.36 3.60
CA ILE A 22 -1.78 -15.20 4.37
C ILE A 22 -1.39 -14.07 3.41
N TYR A 23 -0.70 -14.36 2.31
CA TYR A 23 -0.34 -13.33 1.33
C TYR A 23 -1.57 -12.62 0.77
N PHE A 24 -2.61 -13.35 0.36
CA PHE A 24 -3.80 -12.75 -0.25
C PHE A 24 -4.77 -12.13 0.77
N THR A 25 -4.84 -12.66 2.00
CA THR A 25 -5.81 -12.18 3.01
C THR A 25 -5.23 -11.13 3.94
N VAL A 26 -3.93 -11.20 4.24
CA VAL A 26 -3.26 -10.34 5.22
C VAL A 26 -2.39 -9.29 4.53
N ILE A 27 -1.56 -9.68 3.56
CA ILE A 27 -0.54 -8.79 2.98
C ILE A 27 -1.07 -7.98 1.79
N SER A 28 -1.91 -8.60 0.96
CA SER A 28 -2.48 -7.95 -0.22
C SER A 28 -4.01 -8.06 -0.30
N PRO A 29 -4.77 -7.71 0.78
CA PRO A 29 -6.23 -7.66 0.72
C PRO A 29 -6.73 -6.68 -0.33
N SER A 30 -5.87 -5.74 -0.75
CA SER A 30 -6.05 -4.76 -1.81
C SER A 30 -6.55 -5.31 -3.16
N PHE A 31 -6.39 -6.61 -3.46
CA PHE A 31 -7.02 -7.24 -4.63
C PHE A 31 -8.51 -7.56 -4.45
N LEU A 32 -8.96 -7.74 -3.20
CA LEU A 32 -10.33 -8.11 -2.86
C LEU A 32 -11.19 -6.91 -2.46
N VAL A 33 -10.56 -5.81 -2.05
CA VAL A 33 -11.26 -4.58 -1.65
C VAL A 33 -11.77 -3.83 -2.89
N LYS A 34 -13.10 -3.75 -3.01
CA LYS A 34 -13.75 -2.94 -4.05
C LYS A 34 -13.61 -1.45 -3.71
N LYS A 35 -13.35 -0.63 -4.73
CA LYS A 35 -13.32 0.82 -4.61
C LYS A 35 -14.66 1.32 -4.05
N PRO A 36 -14.67 2.04 -2.92
CA PRO A 36 -15.85 2.74 -2.44
C PRO A 36 -16.38 3.72 -3.50
N VAL A 37 -17.70 3.72 -3.70
CA VAL A 37 -18.34 4.74 -4.53
C VAL A 37 -18.46 6.00 -3.67
N ILE A 38 -17.66 7.01 -4.00
CA ILE A 38 -17.71 8.33 -3.39
C ILE A 38 -18.16 9.30 -4.48
N GLU A 39 -19.19 10.09 -4.19
CA GLU A 39 -19.67 11.09 -5.12
C GLU A 39 -18.60 12.16 -5.31
N LYS A 40 -18.37 12.53 -6.57
CA LYS A 40 -17.47 13.63 -6.91
C LYS A 40 -18.06 14.92 -6.34
N PRO A 41 -17.34 15.65 -5.47
CA PRO A 41 -17.86 16.87 -4.89
C PRO A 41 -18.09 17.93 -5.97
N ALA A 42 -19.06 18.82 -5.73
CA ALA A 42 -19.25 19.98 -6.58
C ALA A 42 -17.97 20.82 -6.57
N LEU A 43 -17.60 21.34 -7.74
CA LEU A 43 -16.48 22.28 -7.87
C LEU A 43 -16.85 23.57 -7.14
N THR A 44 -16.41 23.67 -5.89
CA THR A 44 -16.40 24.91 -5.13
C THR A 44 -15.02 25.56 -5.26
N GLN A 45 -14.92 26.84 -4.93
CA GLN A 45 -13.64 27.57 -5.00
C GLN A 45 -12.68 27.16 -3.88
N GLU A 46 -13.12 26.37 -2.91
CA GLU A 46 -12.35 26.02 -1.72
C GLU A 46 -12.20 24.50 -1.58
N ILE A 47 -11.01 24.05 -1.19
CA ILE A 47 -10.77 22.64 -0.87
C ILE A 47 -11.26 22.36 0.55
N ASN A 48 -12.05 21.31 0.71
CA ASN A 48 -12.58 20.86 2.00
C ASN A 48 -12.32 19.35 2.22
N GLU A 49 -12.76 18.82 3.35
CA GLU A 49 -12.55 17.42 3.71
C GLU A 49 -13.16 16.46 2.68
N GLN A 50 -14.33 16.77 2.12
CA GLN A 50 -14.98 15.91 1.11
C GLN A 50 -14.16 15.84 -0.18
N THR A 51 -13.58 16.97 -0.59
CA THR A 51 -12.64 17.03 -1.70
C THR A 51 -11.43 16.13 -1.48
N ILE A 52 -10.84 16.18 -0.29
CA ILE A 52 -9.68 15.35 0.05
C ILE A 52 -10.08 13.88 0.18
N VAL A 53 -11.25 13.54 0.74
CA VAL A 53 -11.79 12.17 0.79
C VAL A 53 -11.91 11.60 -0.62
N TYR A 54 -12.44 12.38 -1.56
CA TYR A 54 -12.59 11.96 -2.95
C TYR A 54 -11.23 11.71 -3.61
N ILE A 55 -10.28 12.64 -3.49
CA ILE A 55 -8.91 12.49 -4.02
C ILE A 55 -8.23 11.26 -3.40
N ALA A 56 -8.33 11.08 -2.08
CA ALA A 56 -7.77 9.93 -1.37
C ALA A 56 -8.33 8.61 -1.92
N ASN A 57 -9.63 8.57 -2.23
CA ASN A 57 -10.24 7.40 -2.84
C ASN A 57 -9.74 7.16 -4.27
N GLU A 58 -9.57 8.22 -5.06
CA GLU A 58 -9.06 8.15 -6.44
C GLU A 58 -7.61 7.68 -6.51
N ILE A 59 -6.74 8.07 -5.56
CA ILE A 59 -5.35 7.56 -5.48
C ILE A 59 -5.25 6.12 -4.95
N GLY A 60 -6.38 5.50 -4.59
CA GLY A 60 -6.42 4.12 -4.12
C GLY A 60 -6.14 3.94 -2.64
N SER A 61 -6.33 4.95 -1.79
CA SER A 61 -6.14 4.82 -0.34
C SER A 61 -7.03 3.76 0.31
N TYR A 62 -8.17 3.44 -0.29
CA TYR A 62 -9.06 2.36 0.16
C TYR A 62 -8.37 0.98 0.15
N LYS A 63 -7.28 0.82 -0.59
CA LYS A 63 -6.48 -0.42 -0.64
C LYS A 63 -5.57 -0.59 0.57
N LEU A 64 -5.37 0.48 1.35
CA LEU A 64 -4.55 0.44 2.56
C LEU A 64 -5.29 -0.30 3.67
N HIS A 65 -4.51 -0.90 4.56
CA HIS A 65 -5.02 -1.68 5.69
C HIS A 65 -4.12 -1.48 6.91
N LYS A 66 -4.67 -1.76 8.10
CA LYS A 66 -3.89 -1.71 9.33
C LYS A 66 -2.67 -2.60 9.22
N ASP A 67 -1.57 -2.16 9.81
CA ASP A 67 -0.37 -3.00 9.92
C ASP A 67 -0.76 -4.31 10.62
N PRO A 68 -0.57 -5.48 9.99
CA PRO A 68 -0.99 -6.76 10.55
C PRO A 68 -0.20 -7.17 11.80
N ILE A 69 0.91 -6.51 12.10
CA ILE A 69 1.76 -6.80 13.27
C ILE A 69 1.42 -5.84 14.41
N SER A 70 1.50 -4.53 14.17
CA SER A 70 1.31 -3.51 15.22
C SER A 70 -0.16 -3.12 15.41
N GLY A 71 -1.03 -3.35 14.42
CA GLY A 71 -2.40 -2.86 14.40
C GLY A 71 -2.53 -1.37 14.08
N GLU A 72 -1.43 -0.68 13.79
CA GLU A 72 -1.43 0.74 13.46
C GLU A 72 -2.24 1.03 12.20
N ILE A 73 -3.01 2.12 12.25
CA ILE A 73 -3.85 2.58 11.15
C ILE A 73 -2.97 3.33 10.15
N PRO A 74 -3.19 3.17 8.82
CA PRO A 74 -2.53 4.01 7.84
C PRO A 74 -2.97 5.47 7.96
N GLU A 75 -2.01 6.38 8.04
CA GLU A 75 -2.26 7.82 8.09
C GLU A 75 -1.52 8.51 6.93
N ILE A 76 -2.24 9.26 6.10
CA ILE A 76 -1.68 10.10 5.04
C ILE A 76 -1.88 11.56 5.45
N GLU A 77 -0.84 12.37 5.29
CA GLU A 77 -0.98 13.82 5.37
C GLU A 77 -1.14 14.41 3.98
N PHE A 78 -2.08 15.33 3.80
CA PHE A 78 -2.27 16.08 2.57
C PHE A 78 -2.05 17.57 2.86
N PHE A 79 -0.98 18.13 2.30
CA PHE A 79 -0.53 19.50 2.55
C PHE A 79 -0.68 20.38 1.30
N ILE A 80 -1.39 21.49 1.46
CA ILE A 80 -1.65 22.49 0.41
C ILE A 80 -0.68 23.66 0.58
N GLU A 81 0.32 23.74 -0.29
CA GLU A 81 1.52 24.56 -0.09
C GLU A 81 1.25 26.07 -0.08
N ASP A 82 0.27 26.54 -0.86
CA ASP A 82 -0.10 27.95 -1.00
C ASP A 82 -1.03 28.45 0.11
N THR A 83 -2.00 27.64 0.54
CA THR A 83 -2.91 28.00 1.65
C THR A 83 -2.37 27.61 3.03
N LYS A 84 -1.32 26.78 3.08
CA LYS A 84 -0.77 26.16 4.31
C LYS A 84 -1.78 25.28 5.05
N GLU A 85 -2.80 24.81 4.36
CA GLU A 85 -3.77 23.89 4.94
C GLU A 85 -3.24 22.47 4.95
N THR A 86 -3.61 21.74 6.01
CA THR A 86 -3.20 20.36 6.22
C THR A 86 -4.42 19.52 6.54
N TYR A 87 -4.48 18.33 5.95
CA TYR A 87 -5.52 17.36 6.16
C TYR A 87 -4.89 16.02 6.57
N SER A 88 -5.34 15.46 7.69
CA SER A 88 -5.00 14.10 8.10
C SER A 88 -6.05 13.15 7.52
N ILE A 89 -5.57 12.07 6.90
CA ILE A 89 -6.39 11.05 6.25
C ILE A 89 -6.11 9.72 6.92
N LEU A 90 -7.04 9.24 7.74
CA LEU A 90 -6.98 7.93 8.38
C LEU A 90 -7.75 6.90 7.55
N ILE A 91 -7.15 5.73 7.31
CA ILE A 91 -7.82 4.66 6.56
C ILE A 91 -8.42 3.64 7.53
N ILE A 92 -9.72 3.78 7.80
CA ILE A 92 -10.46 2.92 8.71
C ILE A 92 -11.45 2.08 7.90
N ASP A 93 -11.38 0.75 8.06
CA ASP A 93 -12.23 -0.20 7.32
C ASP A 93 -12.23 0.05 5.81
N ASN A 94 -11.03 0.27 5.25
CA ASN A 94 -10.81 0.56 3.83
C ASN A 94 -11.51 1.83 3.31
N LYS A 95 -11.85 2.77 4.20
CA LYS A 95 -12.44 4.05 3.85
C LYS A 95 -11.57 5.20 4.36
N PRO A 96 -11.29 6.21 3.52
CA PRO A 96 -10.60 7.41 3.99
C PRO A 96 -11.54 8.23 4.88
N GLN A 97 -11.07 8.54 6.08
CA GLN A 97 -11.66 9.52 6.99
C GLN A 97 -10.72 10.71 7.06
N VAL A 98 -11.23 11.90 6.75
CA VAL A 98 -10.42 13.11 6.64
C VAL A 98 -10.82 14.12 7.70
N GLU A 99 -9.82 14.72 8.33
CA GLU A 99 -9.98 15.86 9.22
C GLU A 99 -9.01 16.96 8.82
N LYS A 100 -9.47 18.22 8.82
CA LYS A 100 -8.61 19.39 8.61
C LYS A 100 -7.76 19.67 9.84
N LYS A 101 -6.63 18.95 9.93
CA LYS A 101 -5.61 19.05 10.97
C LYS A 101 -4.29 18.48 10.46
N GLU A 102 -3.20 18.77 11.17
CA GLU A 102 -1.93 18.08 10.96
C GLU A 102 -2.04 16.60 11.36
N ALA A 103 -1.40 15.74 10.58
CA ALA A 103 -1.29 14.33 10.91
C ALA A 103 -0.32 14.14 12.09
N ILE A 104 -0.61 13.17 12.98
CA ILE A 104 0.22 12.98 14.18
C ILE A 104 1.52 12.30 13.79
N GLN A 105 1.44 11.19 13.04
CA GLN A 105 2.58 10.42 12.55
C GLN A 105 2.25 9.89 11.15
N PRO A 106 2.19 10.76 10.13
CA PRO A 106 1.85 10.34 8.79
C PRO A 106 2.87 9.34 8.24
N ASP A 107 2.37 8.32 7.55
CA ASP A 107 3.19 7.35 6.84
C ASP A 107 3.82 7.98 5.58
N ILE A 108 3.02 8.79 4.89
CA ILE A 108 3.41 9.59 3.73
C ILE A 108 2.77 10.97 3.81
N ARG A 109 3.38 11.95 3.14
CA ARG A 109 2.81 13.29 2.93
C ARG A 109 2.67 13.57 1.44
N MET A 110 1.47 13.89 1.00
CA MET A 110 1.19 14.42 -0.33
C MET A 110 1.21 15.94 -0.29
N ILE A 111 1.97 16.57 -1.19
CA ILE A 111 2.12 18.03 -1.25
C ILE A 111 1.71 18.52 -2.61
N GLY A 112 0.81 19.50 -2.67
CA GLY A 112 0.36 20.13 -3.91
C GLY A 112 -0.04 21.59 -3.68
N LYS A 113 -0.42 22.28 -4.76
CA LYS A 113 -1.00 23.62 -4.71
C LYS A 113 -2.51 23.54 -4.96
N GLU A 114 -3.27 24.45 -4.37
CA GLU A 114 -4.73 24.47 -4.46
C GLU A 114 -5.24 24.42 -5.90
N HIS A 115 -4.72 25.31 -6.76
CA HIS A 115 -5.16 25.36 -8.16
C HIS A 115 -4.91 24.06 -8.95
N ILE A 116 -3.86 23.31 -8.62
CA ILE A 116 -3.57 22.00 -9.25
C ILE A 116 -4.61 20.97 -8.80
N ILE A 117 -4.98 21.00 -7.53
CA ILE A 117 -5.99 20.10 -6.97
C ILE A 117 -7.37 20.39 -7.59
N LEU A 118 -7.73 21.67 -7.72
CA LEU A 118 -8.96 22.07 -8.40
C LEU A 118 -8.97 21.68 -9.89
N GLN A 119 -7.83 21.81 -10.59
CA GLN A 119 -7.68 21.33 -11.96
C GLN A 119 -7.91 19.81 -12.05
N ILE A 120 -7.32 19.04 -11.14
CA ILE A 120 -7.49 17.59 -11.06
C ILE A 120 -8.95 17.23 -10.86
N LEU A 121 -9.65 17.89 -9.91
CA LEU A 121 -11.06 17.67 -9.68
C LEU A 121 -11.91 18.04 -10.88
N ASN A 122 -11.55 19.07 -11.64
CA ASN A 122 -12.33 19.46 -12.82
C ASN A 122 -12.13 18.50 -14.01
N SER A 123 -11.13 17.62 -13.97
CA SER A 123 -10.87 16.67 -15.05
C SER A 123 -11.98 15.62 -15.20
N GLU A 124 -12.12 15.11 -16.43
CA GLU A 124 -12.98 13.96 -16.73
C GLU A 124 -12.45 12.66 -16.11
N ASN A 125 -11.11 12.55 -15.99
CA ASN A 125 -10.44 11.38 -15.42
C ASN A 125 -9.46 11.83 -14.33
N VAL A 126 -9.99 11.89 -13.11
CA VAL A 126 -9.28 12.37 -11.91
C VAL A 126 -8.07 11.49 -11.60
N GLU A 127 -8.21 10.16 -11.69
CA GLU A 127 -7.10 9.23 -11.46
C GLU A 127 -5.92 9.51 -12.40
N LYS A 128 -6.20 9.64 -13.71
CA LYS A 128 -5.17 9.94 -14.71
C LYS A 128 -4.53 11.30 -14.45
N GLU A 129 -5.32 12.31 -14.13
CA GLU A 129 -4.83 13.68 -13.90
C GLU A 129 -3.94 13.76 -12.65
N ILE A 130 -4.26 13.01 -11.58
CA ILE A 130 -3.37 12.89 -10.41
C ILE A 130 -2.02 12.31 -10.80
N VAL A 131 -2.02 11.21 -11.57
CA VAL A 131 -0.78 10.56 -12.03
C VAL A 131 0.04 11.51 -12.91
N THR A 132 -0.59 12.23 -13.84
CA THR A 132 0.08 13.23 -14.68
C THR A 132 0.74 14.31 -13.82
N ASN A 133 -0.01 14.93 -12.90
CA ASN A 133 0.53 16.00 -12.06
C ASN A 133 1.59 15.51 -11.07
N ALA A 134 1.52 14.26 -10.61
CA ALA A 134 2.59 13.64 -9.82
C ALA A 134 3.88 13.44 -10.65
N ASN A 135 3.77 12.94 -11.88
CA ASN A 135 4.92 12.75 -12.77
C ASN A 135 5.56 14.07 -13.22
N GLU A 136 4.77 15.13 -13.33
CA GLU A 136 5.26 16.49 -13.61
C GLU A 136 5.85 17.19 -12.36
N GLY A 137 5.82 16.55 -11.19
CA GLY A 137 6.33 17.11 -9.94
C GLY A 137 5.44 18.21 -9.33
N LYS A 138 4.23 18.41 -9.87
CA LYS A 138 3.22 19.36 -9.34
C LYS A 138 2.53 18.83 -8.09
N ILE A 139 2.42 17.50 -7.97
CA ILE A 139 2.13 16.80 -6.73
C ILE A 139 3.39 16.03 -6.32
N ARG A 140 3.86 16.28 -5.10
CA ARG A 140 4.99 15.56 -4.51
C ARG A 140 4.48 14.58 -3.47
N VAL A 141 5.20 13.49 -3.28
CA VAL A 141 4.96 12.55 -2.18
C VAL A 141 6.24 12.37 -1.40
N GLU A 142 6.19 12.71 -0.12
CA GLU A 142 7.26 12.48 0.85
C GLU A 142 6.95 11.21 1.63
N VAL A 143 7.96 10.36 1.78
CA VAL A 143 7.86 9.14 2.60
C VAL A 143 8.41 9.45 3.98
N LEU A 144 7.56 9.26 5.00
CA LEU A 144 7.84 9.67 6.37
C LEU A 144 8.00 8.47 7.31
N ASN A 145 7.66 7.26 6.85
CA ASN A 145 7.79 6.01 7.61
C ASN A 145 8.66 4.96 6.87
N ASP A 146 9.05 3.90 7.57
CA ASP A 146 9.92 2.85 7.04
C ASP A 146 9.24 2.08 5.89
N GLN A 147 9.99 1.78 4.83
CA GLN A 147 9.49 1.07 3.65
C GLN A 147 8.82 -0.27 4.00
N LYS A 148 9.29 -0.97 5.04
CA LYS A 148 8.68 -2.23 5.50
C LYS A 148 7.30 -1.97 6.08
N ILE A 149 7.13 -0.95 6.90
CA ILE A 149 5.84 -0.56 7.48
C ILE A 149 4.88 -0.14 6.36
N LEU A 150 5.35 0.65 5.40
CA LEU A 150 4.57 1.05 4.23
C LEU A 150 4.11 -0.15 3.40
N ALA A 151 5.00 -1.12 3.16
CA ALA A 151 4.65 -2.34 2.45
C ALA A 151 3.61 -3.16 3.22
N LEU A 152 3.79 -3.31 4.54
CA LEU A 152 2.86 -4.00 5.42
C LEU A 152 1.48 -3.33 5.52
N LYS A 153 1.40 -2.00 5.39
CA LYS A 153 0.14 -1.23 5.34
C LYS A 153 -0.48 -1.15 3.93
N GLY A 154 0.19 -1.69 2.91
CA GLY A 154 -0.30 -1.76 1.52
C GLY A 154 0.02 -0.55 0.63
N TYR A 155 0.89 0.37 1.04
CA TYR A 155 1.24 1.59 0.27
C TYR A 155 1.86 1.32 -1.09
N LYS A 156 2.37 0.11 -1.34
CA LYS A 156 2.86 -0.30 -2.66
C LYS A 156 1.80 -0.08 -3.74
N SER A 157 0.50 -0.25 -3.45
CA SER A 157 -0.54 -0.03 -4.46
C SER A 157 -0.67 1.44 -4.88
N ILE A 158 -0.47 2.37 -3.95
CA ILE A 158 -0.48 3.81 -4.24
C ILE A 158 0.77 4.16 -5.04
N TYR A 159 1.94 3.66 -4.63
CA TYR A 159 3.19 3.86 -5.37
C TYR A 159 3.09 3.35 -6.81
N ASP A 160 2.64 2.10 -7.01
CA ASP A 160 2.47 1.51 -8.32
C ASP A 160 1.50 2.34 -9.17
N GLN A 161 0.44 2.88 -8.56
CA GLN A 161 -0.55 3.72 -9.25
C GLN A 161 0.05 5.06 -9.71
N LEU A 162 0.79 5.76 -8.84
CA LEU A 162 1.45 7.01 -9.18
C LEU A 162 2.62 6.82 -10.17
N SER A 163 3.26 5.66 -10.16
CA SER A 163 4.41 5.35 -11.02
C SER A 163 4.04 4.84 -12.42
N LYS A 164 2.76 4.53 -12.69
CA LYS A 164 2.30 3.95 -13.97
C LYS A 164 2.56 4.83 -15.21
N GLY A 165 2.97 6.09 -15.05
CA GLY A 165 3.19 7.04 -16.14
C GLY A 165 4.64 7.25 -16.60
N ASN A 166 5.67 6.83 -15.84
CA ASN A 166 7.08 6.85 -16.24
C ASN A 166 8.00 6.21 -15.17
N ASN A 167 9.18 5.73 -15.57
CA ASN A 167 10.26 5.23 -14.68
C ASN A 167 10.91 6.32 -13.80
N SER A 168 10.27 7.48 -13.66
CA SER A 168 10.81 8.69 -13.05
C SER A 168 9.80 9.25 -12.06
N VAL A 169 9.46 8.49 -11.02
CA VAL A 169 9.02 9.12 -9.76
C VAL A 169 10.26 9.77 -9.16
N THR A 170 10.62 10.93 -9.72
CA THR A 170 11.68 11.82 -9.22
C THR A 170 11.13 12.61 -8.06
N GLY A 171 11.10 11.96 -6.91
CA GLY A 171 11.14 12.59 -5.60
C GLY A 171 11.97 11.68 -4.74
N GLN A 172 13.03 12.21 -4.11
CA GLN A 172 13.94 11.47 -3.22
C GLN A 172 13.23 10.66 -2.11
N GLY A 173 11.91 10.77 -1.93
CA GLY A 173 11.13 10.01 -0.97
C GLY A 173 10.66 8.62 -1.43
N ILE A 174 10.38 8.38 -2.72
CA ILE A 174 9.88 7.06 -3.18
C ILE A 174 10.80 6.40 -4.21
N SER A 175 12.10 6.72 -4.18
CA SER A 175 13.07 5.99 -5.00
C SER A 175 13.14 4.55 -4.52
N LYS A 176 12.47 3.64 -5.27
CA LYS A 176 12.45 2.20 -5.05
C LYS A 176 12.02 1.83 -3.62
N ILE A 177 10.72 1.60 -3.42
CA ILE A 177 10.35 0.49 -2.54
C ILE A 177 10.97 -0.73 -3.22
N ASN A 178 12.19 -1.08 -2.80
CA ASN A 178 12.80 -2.30 -3.29
C ASN A 178 11.77 -3.40 -3.00
N PRO A 179 11.44 -4.27 -3.97
CA PRO A 179 10.64 -5.44 -3.64
C PRO A 179 11.33 -6.03 -2.42
N MET A 180 10.58 -6.07 -1.29
CA MET A 180 11.13 -6.45 0.01
C MET A 180 12.10 -7.57 -0.29
N GLU A 181 13.36 -7.43 0.13
CA GLU A 181 14.24 -8.58 0.13
C GLU A 181 13.59 -9.53 1.12
N ILE A 182 12.66 -10.37 0.61
CA ILE A 182 12.11 -11.55 1.24
C ILE A 182 13.27 -12.54 1.25
N THR A 183 14.42 -12.13 1.77
CA THR A 183 15.64 -12.92 1.89
C THR A 183 15.72 -13.32 3.35
N GLY A 184 15.47 -12.44 4.32
CA GLY A 184 15.47 -12.78 5.75
C GLY A 184 14.36 -13.76 6.16
N ILE A 185 13.10 -13.35 5.99
CA ILE A 185 11.93 -14.18 6.38
C ILE A 185 11.81 -15.41 5.47
N SER A 186 12.06 -15.27 4.15
CA SER A 186 12.11 -16.43 3.25
C SER A 186 13.25 -17.38 3.58
N ARG A 187 14.45 -16.90 3.95
CA ARG A 187 15.56 -17.80 4.36
C ARG A 187 15.24 -18.51 5.66
N MET A 188 14.68 -17.83 6.66
CA MET A 188 14.25 -18.50 7.90
C MET A 188 13.17 -19.55 7.61
N PHE A 189 12.19 -19.19 6.81
CA PHE A 189 11.12 -20.11 6.43
C PHE A 189 11.66 -21.28 5.61
N PHE A 190 12.54 -21.02 4.65
CA PHE A 190 13.23 -22.04 3.86
C PHE A 190 14.10 -22.96 4.72
N LEU A 191 14.82 -22.42 5.71
CA LEU A 191 15.60 -23.21 6.66
C LEU A 191 14.70 -24.06 7.57
N LEU A 192 13.56 -23.53 8.01
CA LEU A 192 12.60 -24.25 8.85
C LEU A 192 11.91 -25.37 8.07
N VAL A 193 11.57 -25.13 6.80
CA VAL A 193 11.05 -26.13 5.87
C VAL A 193 12.11 -27.19 5.56
N LEU A 194 13.36 -26.79 5.30
CA LEU A 194 14.47 -27.70 5.07
C LEU A 194 14.73 -28.58 6.30
N PHE A 195 14.69 -28.00 7.50
CA PHE A 195 14.83 -28.71 8.76
C PHE A 195 13.71 -29.74 8.98
N LEU A 196 12.45 -29.35 8.74
CA LEU A 196 11.30 -30.28 8.80
C LEU A 196 11.43 -31.43 7.79
N ILE A 197 11.89 -31.15 6.56
CA ILE A 197 12.15 -32.18 5.55
C ILE A 197 13.25 -33.13 6.03
N LEU A 198 14.34 -32.60 6.61
CA LEU A 198 15.44 -33.40 7.14
C LEU A 198 14.98 -34.29 8.31
N GLU A 199 14.26 -33.77 9.30
CA GLU A 199 13.75 -34.58 10.41
C GLU A 199 12.79 -35.69 9.93
N LEU A 200 11.87 -35.36 9.03
CA LEU A 200 10.95 -36.35 8.46
C LEU A 200 11.68 -37.43 7.64
N SER A 201 12.79 -37.07 6.98
CA SER A 201 13.62 -38.04 6.25
C SER A 201 14.36 -39.00 7.19
N PHE A 202 14.86 -38.53 8.32
CA PHE A 202 15.48 -39.36 9.36
C PHE A 202 14.47 -40.28 10.04
N PHE A 203 13.29 -39.76 10.39
CA PHE A 203 12.24 -40.55 11.02
C PHE A 203 11.78 -41.72 10.13
N TYR A 204 11.72 -41.50 8.81
CA TYR A 204 11.28 -42.52 7.85
C TYR A 204 12.34 -43.59 7.56
N GLU A 205 13.64 -43.33 7.78
CA GLU A 205 14.67 -44.38 7.69
C GLU A 205 14.73 -45.28 8.93
N SER A 206 14.15 -44.83 10.04
CA SER A 206 14.06 -45.61 11.28
C SER A 206 12.86 -46.56 11.37
N LEU A 207 11.97 -46.55 10.37
CA LEU A 207 10.75 -47.36 10.23
C LEU A 207 10.88 -48.37 9.09
#